data_AF-A0A838QDX5-F1
#
_entry.id   AF-A0A838QDX5-F1
#
_cell.length_a   1.000
_cell.length_b   1.000
_cell.length_c   1.000
_cell.angle_alpha   90.00
_cell.angle_beta   90.00
_cell.angle_gamma   90.00
#
_symmetry.space_group_name_H-M   'P 1'
#
loop_
_entity.id
_entity.type
_entity.pdbx_description
1 polymer ?
#
loop_
_entity_poly.entity_id
_entity_poly.type
_entity_poly.pdbx_seq_one_letter_code
_entity_poly.pdbx_strand_id
1 'polypeptide(L)'
;MRYPTRKAMSRLLQTAIILVASGSFAACSGRQSTSTGQRYPATRKVDVVDDYYGTKVPDPYRWLEKQESQEVRNWAAAQSAIALPFLRDNNVRPWVLARVDELRAFW
;
A
#
# COMPACT_ATOMS: atom_id res chain seq x y z
N MET A 1 4.16 -63.16 48.52
CA MET A 1 4.54 -62.22 49.59
C MET A 1 3.66 -60.98 49.43
N ARG A 2 3.04 -60.52 50.52
CA ARG A 2 1.88 -59.60 50.54
C ARG A 2 2.24 -58.17 50.11
N TYR A 3 1.43 -57.55 49.25
CA TYR A 3 1.34 -56.09 49.15
C TYR A 3 0.28 -55.60 50.14
N PRO A 4 0.57 -54.64 51.05
CA PRO A 4 -0.45 -54.06 51.90
C PRO A 4 -1.23 -52.96 51.17
N THR A 5 -2.46 -52.79 51.64
CA THR A 5 -3.62 -52.13 51.03
C THR A 5 -3.81 -50.68 51.45
N ARG A 6 -4.21 -49.85 50.46
CA ARG A 6 -5.27 -48.81 50.40
C ARG A 6 -5.76 -48.13 51.69
N LYS A 7 -5.84 -46.78 51.67
CA LYS A 7 -7.08 -45.97 51.90
C LYS A 7 -6.90 -44.62 51.17
N ALA A 8 -7.65 -44.33 50.11
CA ALA A 8 -9.02 -43.81 50.09
C ALA A 8 -9.10 -42.30 50.31
N MET A 9 -9.22 -41.55 49.20
CA MET A 9 -9.75 -40.19 49.06
C MET A 9 -9.80 -39.93 47.56
N SER A 10 -10.76 -39.29 46.94
CA SER A 10 -12.16 -38.95 47.21
C SER A 10 -12.66 -38.54 45.82
N ARG A 11 -13.95 -38.73 45.55
CA ARG A 11 -14.57 -38.63 44.23
C ARG A 11 -14.64 -37.18 43.70
N LEU A 12 -14.67 -37.08 42.36
CA LEU A 12 -15.35 -36.08 41.52
C LEU A 12 -14.60 -34.81 41.06
N LEU A 13 -14.83 -34.49 39.77
CA LEU A 13 -14.43 -33.32 38.96
C LEU A 13 -12.93 -33.29 38.56
N GLN A 14 -12.47 -33.17 37.31
CA GLN A 14 -13.03 -32.58 36.08
C GLN A 14 -12.18 -33.05 34.87
N THR A 15 -12.85 -33.42 33.76
CA THR A 15 -12.50 -33.18 32.33
C THR A 15 -11.01 -33.18 31.90
N ALA A 16 -10.53 -34.21 31.20
CA ALA A 16 -10.53 -34.37 29.73
C ALA A 16 -9.29 -33.78 29.02
N ILE A 17 -8.36 -34.65 28.60
CA ILE A 17 -7.36 -34.36 27.56
C ILE A 17 -7.38 -35.55 26.59
N ILE A 18 -8.10 -35.38 25.47
CA ILE A 18 -8.02 -36.27 24.32
C ILE A 18 -6.97 -35.67 23.39
N LEU A 19 -5.86 -36.39 23.23
CA LEU A 19 -4.76 -36.03 22.33
C LEU A 19 -4.84 -36.97 21.13
N VAL A 20 -5.48 -36.50 20.04
CA VAL A 20 -5.40 -37.15 18.73
C VAL A 20 -4.94 -36.12 17.72
N ALA A 21 -3.70 -36.30 17.29
CA ALA A 21 -3.08 -35.62 16.19
C ALA A 21 -3.42 -36.33 14.87
N SER A 22 -3.80 -35.56 13.85
CA SER A 22 -3.42 -35.69 12.42
C SER A 22 -4.54 -35.20 11.51
N GLY A 23 -4.17 -34.39 10.51
CA GLY A 23 -5.00 -34.22 9.31
C GLY A 23 -4.95 -32.84 8.67
N SER A 24 -3.79 -32.46 8.13
CA SER A 24 -3.59 -31.55 7.00
C SER A 24 -4.75 -30.60 6.61
N PHE A 25 -4.79 -29.42 7.22
CA PHE A 25 -5.35 -28.26 6.50
C PHE A 25 -4.31 -27.84 5.46
N ALA A 26 -4.49 -28.31 4.22
CA ALA A 26 -3.88 -27.68 3.05
C ALA A 26 -4.48 -26.27 2.93
N ALA A 27 -3.95 -25.34 3.73
CA ALA A 27 -4.19 -23.92 3.57
C ALA A 27 -3.46 -23.49 2.31
N CYS A 28 -4.11 -23.64 1.16
CA CYS A 28 -3.89 -22.71 0.06
C CYS A 28 -4.39 -21.35 0.56
N SER A 29 -3.57 -20.67 1.36
CA SER A 29 -3.68 -19.25 1.61
C SER A 29 -3.45 -18.59 0.25
N GLY A 30 -4.54 -18.42 -0.51
CA GLY A 30 -4.55 -17.52 -1.64
C GLY A 30 -3.98 -16.22 -1.13
N ARG A 31 -2.81 -15.82 -1.65
CA ARG A 31 -2.25 -14.50 -1.38
C ARG A 31 -3.34 -13.51 -1.77
N GLN A 32 -4.02 -12.95 -0.79
CA GLN A 32 -4.84 -11.78 -1.00
C GLN A 32 -3.83 -10.70 -1.38
N SER A 33 -3.69 -10.49 -2.68
CA SER A 33 -3.09 -9.28 -3.21
C SER A 33 -3.98 -8.14 -2.74
N THR A 34 -3.68 -7.60 -1.57
CA THR A 34 -4.17 -6.29 -1.18
C THR A 34 -3.60 -5.36 -2.24
N SER A 35 -4.38 -5.04 -3.26
CA SER A 35 -4.12 -3.87 -4.08
C SER A 35 -4.25 -2.69 -3.11
N THR A 36 -3.18 -2.34 -2.43
CA THR A 36 -3.02 -1.03 -1.83
C THR A 36 -2.99 -0.06 -3.00
N GLY A 37 -4.17 0.26 -3.52
CA GLY A 37 -4.34 1.22 -4.59
C GLY A 37 -3.74 2.53 -4.09
N GLN A 38 -2.68 2.98 -4.76
CA GLN A 38 -2.03 4.25 -4.45
C GLN A 38 -3.11 5.33 -4.41
N ARG A 39 -3.36 5.91 -3.23
CA ARG A 39 -4.39 6.94 -3.09
C ARG A 39 -3.85 8.25 -3.64
N TYR A 40 -4.26 8.60 -4.85
CA TYR A 40 -3.90 9.90 -5.43
C TYR A 40 -4.50 11.07 -4.63
N PRO A 41 -3.85 12.25 -4.65
CA PRO A 41 -4.38 13.44 -4.01
C PRO A 41 -5.70 13.84 -4.66
N ALA A 42 -6.67 14.24 -3.84
CA ALA A 42 -7.92 14.78 -4.35
C ALA A 42 -7.63 16.02 -5.21
N THR A 43 -8.19 16.05 -6.42
CA THR A 43 -8.02 17.16 -7.37
C THR A 43 -9.40 17.75 -7.63
N ARG A 44 -9.60 19.03 -7.27
CA ARG A 44 -10.89 19.68 -7.49
C ARG A 44 -11.18 19.82 -8.97
N LYS A 45 -12.46 19.76 -9.31
CA LYS A 45 -12.99 20.07 -10.64
C LYS A 45 -13.70 21.42 -10.61
N VAL A 46 -13.72 22.09 -11.75
CA VAL A 46 -14.53 23.29 -11.99
C VAL A 46 -15.38 23.12 -13.23
N ASP A 47 -16.47 23.86 -13.31
CA ASP A 47 -17.40 23.79 -14.45
C ASP A 47 -16.98 24.78 -15.56
N VAL A 48 -15.74 24.68 -16.03
CA VAL A 48 -15.27 25.43 -17.20
C VAL A 48 -15.56 24.60 -18.45
N VAL A 49 -16.25 25.21 -19.42
CA VAL A 49 -16.60 24.59 -20.70
C VAL A 49 -16.36 25.59 -21.82
N ASP A 50 -15.54 25.20 -22.79
CA ASP A 50 -15.30 25.98 -24.00
C ASP A 50 -16.25 25.53 -25.13
N ASP A 51 -16.49 26.40 -26.11
CA ASP A 51 -17.24 26.08 -27.32
C ASP A 51 -16.35 26.24 -28.55
N TYR A 52 -16.15 25.15 -29.27
CA TYR A 52 -15.42 25.12 -30.52
C TYR A 52 -16.38 24.79 -31.67
N TYR A 53 -16.79 25.83 -32.40
CA TYR A 53 -17.66 25.71 -33.59
C TYR A 53 -18.96 24.94 -33.32
N GLY A 54 -19.59 25.16 -32.16
CA GLY A 54 -20.80 24.48 -31.71
C GLY A 54 -20.54 23.22 -30.88
N THR A 55 -19.27 22.80 -30.71
CA THR A 55 -18.90 21.65 -29.88
C THR A 55 -18.49 22.10 -28.49
N LYS A 56 -19.23 21.69 -27.46
CA LYS A 56 -18.90 21.97 -26.05
C LYS A 56 -17.83 21.03 -25.53
N VAL A 57 -16.74 21.58 -24.98
CA VAL A 57 -15.60 20.81 -24.43
C VAL A 57 -15.36 21.22 -22.97
N PRO A 58 -15.63 20.35 -21.98
CA PRO A 58 -15.38 20.65 -20.58
C PRO A 58 -13.88 20.54 -20.26
N ASP A 59 -13.35 21.55 -19.56
CA ASP A 59 -12.01 21.54 -19.01
C ASP A 59 -12.05 21.68 -17.48
N PRO A 60 -12.31 20.57 -16.76
CA PRO A 60 -12.50 20.60 -15.32
C PRO A 60 -11.24 20.95 -14.53
N TYR A 61 -10.06 20.96 -15.17
CA TYR A 61 -8.78 21.21 -14.52
C TYR A 61 -8.06 22.46 -15.04
N ARG A 62 -8.75 23.34 -15.77
CA ARG A 62 -8.27 24.66 -16.23
C ARG A 62 -7.50 25.45 -15.17
N TRP A 63 -7.87 25.29 -13.90
CA TRP A 63 -7.20 25.97 -12.79
C TRP A 63 -5.72 25.58 -12.61
N LEU A 64 -5.31 24.38 -13.09
CA LEU A 64 -3.92 23.92 -13.07
C LEU A 64 -3.00 24.71 -14.00
N GLU A 65 -3.56 25.45 -14.97
CA GLU A 65 -2.77 26.30 -15.89
C GLU A 65 -2.18 27.53 -15.19
N LYS A 66 -2.68 27.90 -14.01
CA LYS A 66 -2.14 29.00 -13.19
C LYS A 66 -0.94 28.53 -12.37
N GLN A 67 0.17 28.24 -13.07
CA GLN A 67 1.39 27.66 -12.52
C GLN A 67 1.94 28.42 -11.30
N GLU A 68 1.84 29.76 -11.32
CA GLU A 68 2.31 30.64 -10.24
C GLU A 68 1.35 30.73 -9.04
N SER A 69 0.21 30.05 -9.06
CA SER A 69 -0.71 30.06 -7.94
C SER A 69 -0.25 29.15 -6.80
N GLN A 70 -0.53 29.56 -5.56
CA GLN A 70 -0.22 28.73 -4.40
C GLN A 70 -0.95 27.39 -4.44
N GLU A 71 -2.15 27.38 -5.02
CA GLU A 71 -2.97 26.18 -5.13
C GLU A 71 -2.33 25.12 -6.04
N VAL A 72 -1.82 25.52 -7.21
CA VAL A 72 -1.13 24.61 -8.13
C VAL A 72 0.17 24.11 -7.53
N ARG A 73 0.93 24.97 -6.84
CA ARG A 73 2.13 24.54 -6.09
C ARG A 73 1.80 23.50 -5.03
N ASN A 74 0.74 23.70 -4.25
CA ASN A 74 0.31 22.76 -3.22
C ASN A 74 -0.13 21.42 -3.82
N TRP A 75 -0.88 21.47 -4.92
CA TRP A 75 -1.29 20.27 -5.64
C TRP A 75 -0.10 19.50 -6.22
N ALA A 76 0.84 20.19 -6.86
CA ALA A 76 2.06 19.59 -7.41
C ALA A 76 2.93 18.96 -6.32
N ALA A 77 3.03 19.60 -5.15
CA ALA A 77 3.73 19.05 -3.99
C ALA A 77 3.05 17.76 -3.49
N ALA A 78 1.71 17.72 -3.42
CA ALA A 78 0.98 16.53 -3.02
C ALA A 78 1.15 15.36 -4.01
N GLN A 79 1.18 15.64 -5.31
CA GLN A 79 1.50 14.63 -6.34
C GLN A 79 2.95 14.13 -6.19
N SER A 80 3.90 15.06 -6.00
CA SER A 80 5.32 14.75 -5.84
C SER A 80 5.59 13.90 -4.59
N ALA A 81 4.85 14.12 -3.50
CA ALA A 81 4.96 13.32 -2.27
C ALA A 81 4.63 11.83 -2.49
N ILE A 82 3.84 11.52 -3.51
CA ILE A 82 3.49 10.14 -3.89
C ILE A 82 4.47 9.59 -4.93
N ALA A 83 4.84 10.39 -5.93
CA ALA A 83 5.69 9.95 -7.03
C ALA A 83 7.16 9.77 -6.63
N LEU A 84 7.71 10.69 -5.84
CA LEU A 84 9.15 10.70 -5.52
C LEU A 84 9.60 9.46 -4.73
N PRO A 85 8.88 8.95 -3.72
CA PRO A 85 9.25 7.70 -3.06
C PRO A 85 9.32 6.53 -4.04
N PHE A 86 8.33 6.40 -4.93
CA PHE A 86 8.30 5.34 -5.95
C PHE A 86 9.49 5.44 -6.91
N LEU A 87 9.85 6.64 -7.36
CA LEU A 87 11.00 6.86 -8.24
C LEU A 87 12.35 6.67 -7.53
N ARG A 88 12.40 6.95 -6.22
CA ARG A 88 13.61 6.79 -5.39
C ARG A 88 13.84 5.35 -4.97
N ASP A 89 12.77 4.57 -4.83
CA ASP A 89 12.79 3.14 -4.53
C ASP A 89 13.15 2.32 -5.77
N ASN A 90 14.35 2.57 -6.29
CA ASN A 90 14.89 1.87 -7.45
C ASN A 90 16.41 1.70 -7.30
N ASN A 91 16.87 0.46 -7.44
CA ASN A 91 18.28 0.06 -7.28
C ASN A 91 19.21 0.55 -8.40
N VAL A 92 18.69 0.95 -9.56
CA VAL A 92 19.46 1.47 -10.71
C VAL A 92 19.73 2.97 -10.57
N ARG A 93 18.95 3.69 -9.76
CA ARG A 93 19.07 5.15 -9.58
C ARG A 93 20.49 5.63 -9.23
N PRO A 94 21.26 4.99 -8.32
CA PRO A 94 22.64 5.42 -8.04
C PRO A 94 23.56 5.37 -9.26
N TRP A 95 23.42 4.32 -10.09
CA TRP A 95 24.22 4.18 -11.31
C TRP A 95 23.88 5.27 -12.34
N VAL A 96 22.59 5.58 -12.53
CA VAL A 96 22.17 6.65 -13.44
C VAL A 96 22.74 8.00 -13.00
N LEU A 97 22.68 8.30 -11.70
CA LEU A 97 23.22 9.55 -11.16
C LEU A 97 24.72 9.66 -11.42
N ALA A 98 25.49 8.60 -11.14
CA ALA A 98 26.92 8.56 -11.41
C ALA A 98 27.22 8.81 -12.90
N ARG A 99 26.47 8.18 -13.80
CA ARG A 99 26.66 8.35 -15.25
C ARG A 99 26.32 9.77 -15.72
N VAL A 100 25.25 10.36 -15.19
CA VAL A 100 24.88 11.74 -15.56
C VAL A 100 25.92 12.73 -15.04
N ASP A 101 26.46 12.54 -13.83
CA ASP A 101 27.49 13.42 -13.27
C ASP A 101 28.82 13.32 -14.04
N GLU A 102 29.22 12.10 -14.43
CA GLU A 102 30.37 11.89 -15.32
C GLU A 102 30.18 12.66 -16.64
N LEU A 103 29.03 12.51 -17.30
CA LEU A 103 28.75 13.17 -18.57
C LEU A 103 28.63 14.70 -18.45
N ARG A 104 28.08 15.20 -17.35
CA ARG A 104 27.96 16.65 -17.10
C ARG A 104 29.32 17.32 -16.89
N ALA A 105 30.32 16.61 -16.38
CA ALA A 105 31.66 17.15 -16.18
C ALA A 105 32.42 17.45 -17.49
N PHE A 106 31.90 16.99 -18.63
CA PHE A 106 32.50 17.21 -19.96
C PHE A 106 31.93 18.43 -20.72
N TRP A 107 30.95 19.15 -20.16
CA TRP A 107 30.33 20.34 -20.77
C TRP A 107 30.43 21.54 -19.82
#